data_AF-A0A7I7VQ19-F1
#
_entry.id   AF-A0A7I7VQ19-F1
#
_cell.length_a   1.000
_cell.length_b   1.000
_cell.length_c   1.000
_cell.angle_alpha   90.00
_cell.angle_beta   90.00
_cell.angle_gamma   90.00
#
_symmetry.space_group_name_H-M   'P 1'
#
loop_
_entity.id
_entity.type
_entity.pdbx_description
1 polymer ?
#
loop_
_entity_poly.entity_id
_entity_poly.type
_entity_poly.pdbx_seq_one_letter_code
_entity_poly.pdbx_strand_id
1 'polypeptide(L)'
;MRVFSRGETDTGQLWIAMEYVGGTDAETALRDRQMTPARAVHIVTEVARALDYAHSRGVVHQDIKPSNFLIAAQKLPGGLDRVVLTDFGAALPPTAAVLATGP
;
A
#
# COMPACT_ATOMS: atom_id res chain seq x y z
N MET A 1 4.18 -3.40 6.00
CA MET A 1 2.98 -3.42 6.85
C MET A 1 2.77 -4.83 7.38
N ARG A 2 2.51 -4.98 8.67
CA ARG A 2 2.26 -6.29 9.30
C ARG A 2 0.77 -6.50 9.53
N VAL A 3 0.30 -7.72 9.30
CA VAL A 3 -1.04 -8.17 9.73
C VAL A 3 -0.85 -8.92 11.05
N PHE A 4 -1.59 -8.53 12.08
CA PHE A 4 -1.51 -9.13 13.42
C PHE A 4 -2.50 -10.28 13.59
N SER A 5 -3.73 -10.11 13.12
CA SER A 5 -4.77 -11.13 13.21
C SER A 5 -5.88 -10.88 12.18
N ARG A 6 -6.70 -11.89 11.93
CA ARG A 6 -7.88 -11.83 11.06
C ARG A 6 -8.92 -12.82 11.55
N GLY A 7 -10.19 -12.55 11.29
CA GLY A 7 -11.26 -13.44 11.69
C GLY A 7 -12.62 -12.96 11.22
N GLU A 8 -13.65 -13.52 11.84
CA GLU A 8 -15.05 -13.21 11.62
C GLU A 8 -15.68 -12.89 12.98
N THR A 9 -16.60 -11.93 13.03
CA THR A 9 -17.39 -11.67 14.24
C THR A 9 -18.51 -12.69 14.37
N ASP A 10 -19.12 -12.78 15.55
CA ASP A 10 -20.30 -13.64 15.77
C ASP A 10 -21.49 -13.29 14.85
N THR A 11 -21.51 -12.08 14.29
CA THR A 11 -22.50 -11.59 13.33
C THR A 11 -22.12 -11.83 11.87
N GLY A 12 -21.01 -12.51 11.60
CA GLY A 12 -20.54 -12.86 10.27
C GLY A 12 -19.69 -11.81 9.56
N GLN A 13 -19.22 -10.77 10.28
CA GLN A 13 -18.44 -9.69 9.67
C GLN A 13 -16.95 -10.01 9.69
N LEU A 14 -16.32 -10.00 8.51
CA LEU A 14 -14.87 -10.19 8.39
C LEU A 14 -14.10 -9.00 8.97
N TRP A 15 -13.02 -9.27 9.69
CA TRP A 15 -12.13 -8.25 10.23
C TRP A 15 -10.66 -8.65 10.06
N ILE A 16 -9.80 -7.64 9.96
CA ILE A 16 -8.34 -7.78 9.90
C ILE A 16 -7.72 -6.73 10.80
N ALA A 17 -6.88 -7.15 11.74
CA ALA A 17 -6.05 -6.29 12.57
C ALA A 17 -4.66 -6.15 11.95
N MET A 18 -4.22 -4.91 11.73
CA MET A 18 -2.99 -4.59 10.99
C MET A 18 -2.19 -3.47 11.68
N GLU A 19 -0.91 -3.36 11.32
CA GLU A 19 -0.03 -2.28 11.76
C GLU A 19 -0.64 -0.92 11.43
N TYR A 20 -0.83 -0.09 12.47
CA TYR A 20 -1.21 1.30 12.30
C TYR A 20 -0.01 2.12 11.83
N VAL A 21 -0.13 2.75 10.67
CA VAL A 21 0.87 3.68 10.13
C VAL A 21 0.34 5.10 10.33
N GLY A 22 0.74 5.74 11.43
CA GLY A 22 0.38 7.14 11.68
C GLY A 22 1.07 8.06 10.67
N GLY A 23 0.38 9.11 10.22
CA GLY A 23 0.87 10.04 9.19
C GLY A 23 -0.24 10.45 8.22
N THR A 24 0.11 10.54 6.93
CA THR A 24 -0.81 10.90 5.85
C THR A 24 -0.63 9.94 4.67
N ASP A 25 -1.34 10.15 3.57
CA ASP A 25 -1.16 9.44 2.31
C ASP A 25 -0.68 10.40 1.20
N ALA A 26 -0.18 9.85 0.09
CA ALA A 26 0.36 10.65 -0.99
C ALA A 26 -0.71 11.48 -1.74
N GLU A 27 -1.98 11.03 -1.75
CA GLU A 27 -3.09 11.79 -2.34
C GLU A 27 -3.38 13.06 -1.53
N THR A 28 -3.44 12.94 -0.21
CA THR A 28 -3.60 14.06 0.72
C THR A 28 -2.40 15.01 0.62
N ALA A 29 -1.16 14.49 0.61
CA ALA A 29 0.03 15.31 0.42
C ALA A 29 0.06 16.07 -0.92
N LEU A 30 -0.51 15.49 -1.99
CA LEU A 30 -0.70 16.16 -3.28
C LEU A 30 -1.74 17.28 -3.19
N ARG A 31 -2.91 17.02 -2.59
CA ARG A 31 -3.96 18.01 -2.36
C ARG A 31 -3.46 19.21 -1.56
N ASP A 32 -2.67 18.94 -0.52
CA ASP A 32 -2.15 19.96 0.39
C ASP A 32 -0.90 20.68 -0.16
N ARG A 33 -0.50 20.40 -1.41
CA ARG A 33 0.68 20.98 -2.07
C ARG A 33 1.99 20.76 -1.31
N GLN A 34 2.08 19.65 -0.58
CA GLN A 34 3.28 19.24 0.15
C GLN A 34 4.18 18.28 -0.66
N MET A 35 3.84 18.04 -1.92
CA MET A 35 4.57 17.12 -2.80
C MET A 35 5.54 17.88 -3.71
N THR A 36 6.84 17.85 -3.38
CA THR A 36 7.88 18.30 -4.31
C THR A 36 8.19 17.19 -5.33
N PRO A 37 8.73 17.51 -6.52
CA PRO A 37 9.15 16.49 -7.49
C PRO A 37 10.12 15.46 -6.90
N ALA A 38 11.11 15.91 -6.12
CA ALA A 38 12.08 15.03 -5.46
C ALA A 38 11.40 14.08 -4.46
N ARG A 39 10.43 14.57 -3.69
CA ARG A 39 9.65 13.77 -2.75
C ARG A 39 8.78 12.74 -3.49
N ALA A 40 8.16 13.12 -4.60
CA ALA A 40 7.38 12.20 -5.43
C ALA A 40 8.24 11.06 -5.99
N VAL A 41 9.44 11.36 -6.50
CA VAL A 41 10.38 10.35 -7.00
C VAL A 41 10.78 9.38 -5.88
N HIS A 42 11.08 9.89 -4.69
CA HIS A 42 11.38 9.05 -3.52
C HIS A 42 10.21 8.11 -3.20
N ILE A 43 8.98 8.64 -3.11
CA ILE A 43 7.79 7.85 -2.79
C ILE A 43 7.54 6.76 -3.83
N VAL A 44 7.57 7.10 -5.12
CA VAL A 44 7.36 6.12 -6.20
C VAL A 44 8.46 5.06 -6.20
N THR A 45 9.70 5.42 -5.87
CA THR A 45 10.81 4.46 -5.74
C THR A 45 10.55 3.45 -4.62
N GLU A 46 10.11 3.91 -3.46
CA GLU A 46 9.77 3.03 -2.33
C GLU A 46 8.57 2.13 -2.63
N VAL A 47 7.54 2.67 -3.30
CA VAL A 47 6.39 1.89 -3.78
C VAL A 47 6.83 0.83 -4.79
N ALA A 48 7.70 1.17 -5.74
CA ALA A 48 8.24 0.22 -6.71
C ALA A 48 9.01 -0.92 -6.03
N ARG A 49 9.80 -0.63 -4.99
CA ARG A 49 10.47 -1.66 -4.17
C ARG A 49 9.48 -2.58 -3.47
N ALA A 50 8.39 -2.03 -2.91
CA ALA A 50 7.34 -2.82 -2.30
C ALA A 50 6.62 -3.73 -3.32
N LEU A 51 6.38 -3.21 -4.53
CA LEU A 51 5.78 -3.98 -5.63
C LEU A 51 6.69 -5.09 -6.13
N ASP A 52 7.99 -4.82 -6.32
CA ASP A 52 8.97 -5.83 -6.71
C ASP A 52 9.01 -6.99 -5.70
N TYR A 53 9.02 -6.65 -4.40
CA TYR A 53 8.92 -7.63 -3.32
C TYR A 53 7.62 -8.46 -3.40
N ALA A 54 6.47 -7.84 -3.69
CA ALA A 54 5.20 -8.55 -3.84
C ALA A 54 5.16 -9.44 -5.10
N HIS A 55 5.62 -8.93 -6.24
CA HIS A 55 5.67 -9.65 -7.50
C HIS A 55 6.59 -10.87 -7.43
N SER A 56 7.73 -10.76 -6.74
CA SER A 56 8.62 -11.92 -6.50
C SER A 56 7.96 -13.06 -5.73
N ARG A 57 6.81 -12.82 -5.10
CA ARG A 57 5.97 -13.79 -4.37
C ARG A 57 4.68 -14.14 -5.10
N GLY A 58 4.53 -13.72 -6.36
CA GLY A 58 3.34 -13.96 -7.15
C GLY A 58 2.11 -13.21 -6.64
N VAL A 59 2.29 -12.05 -6.01
CA VAL A 59 1.19 -11.19 -5.55
C VAL A 59 1.11 -9.95 -6.42
N VAL A 60 -0.04 -9.70 -7.05
CA VAL A 60 -0.31 -8.47 -7.80
C VAL A 60 -1.23 -7.58 -6.98
N HIS A 61 -0.92 -6.29 -6.83
CA HIS A 61 -1.69 -5.38 -5.97
C HIS A 61 -3.04 -4.96 -6.59
N GLN A 62 -3.11 -4.82 -7.92
CA GLN A 62 -4.28 -4.46 -8.73
C GLN A 62 -4.93 -3.08 -8.51
N ASP A 63 -4.62 -2.37 -7.43
CA ASP A 63 -5.16 -1.04 -7.11
C ASP A 63 -4.06 -0.05 -6.73
N ILE A 64 -3.24 0.33 -7.71
CA ILE A 64 -2.13 1.28 -7.51
C ILE A 64 -2.62 2.70 -7.68
N LYS A 65 -2.63 3.47 -6.58
CA LYS A 65 -3.04 4.87 -6.54
C LYS A 65 -2.42 5.60 -5.34
N PRO A 66 -2.30 6.94 -5.37
CA PRO A 66 -1.65 7.71 -4.29
C PRO A 66 -2.26 7.53 -2.89
N SER A 67 -3.56 7.28 -2.78
CA SER A 67 -4.22 7.05 -1.49
C SER A 67 -3.80 5.73 -0.81
N ASN A 68 -3.21 4.80 -1.57
CA ASN A 68 -2.65 3.56 -1.05
C ASN A 68 -1.15 3.70 -0.65
N PHE A 69 -0.56 4.89 -0.79
CA PHE A 69 0.83 5.15 -0.45
C PHE A 69 0.88 5.92 0.87
N LEU A 70 0.95 5.19 1.99
CA LEU A 70 1.02 5.78 3.31
C LEU A 70 2.41 6.37 3.55
N ILE A 71 2.45 7.59 4.06
CA ILE A 71 3.65 8.31 4.45
C ILE A 71 3.64 8.43 5.96
N ALA A 72 4.54 7.69 6.62
CA ALA A 72 4.59 7.68 8.07
C ALA A 72 5.05 9.04 8.62
N ALA A 73 4.46 9.48 9.74
CA ALA A 73 4.87 10.70 10.43
C ALA A 73 6.33 10.64 10.90
N GLN A 74 6.78 9.45 11.30
CA GLN A 74 8.18 9.20 11.66
C GLN A 74 9.04 9.08 10.39
N LYS A 75 10.04 9.95 10.29
CA LYS A 75 11.05 9.93 9.21
C LYS A 75 12.08 8.83 9.43
N LEU A 76 12.64 8.34 8.33
CA LEU A 76 13.83 7.50 8.33
C LEU A 76 15.08 8.32 8.72
N PRO A 77 16.18 7.68 9.15
CA PRO A 77 17.48 8.34 9.25
C PRO A 77 17.80 9.10 7.96
N GLY A 78 18.31 10.33 8.09
CA GLY A 78 18.52 11.23 6.94
C GLY A 78 17.29 12.04 6.51
N GLY A 79 16.17 11.96 7.25
CA GLY A 79 15.01 12.83 7.06
C GLY A 79 14.05 12.41 5.93
N LEU A 80 14.28 11.24 5.33
CA LEU A 80 13.44 10.69 4.27
C LEU A 80 12.09 10.18 4.80
N ASP A 81 11.09 10.22 3.93
CA ASP A 81 9.79 9.62 4.23
C ASP A 81 9.91 8.10 4.34
N ARG A 82 9.32 7.52 5.40
CA ARG A 82 9.01 6.09 5.43
C ARG A 82 7.69 5.88 4.70
N VAL A 83 7.75 5.17 3.58
CA VAL A 83 6.60 4.93 2.70
C VAL A 83 6.14 3.49 2.86
N VAL A 84 4.82 3.28 2.96
CA VAL A 84 4.20 1.97 3.11
C VAL A 84 3.09 1.83 2.06
N LEU A 85 3.22 0.85 1.19
CA LEU A 85 2.15 0.44 0.28
C LEU A 85 1.11 -0.39 1.05
N THR A 86 -0.16 0.00 0.97
CA THR A 86 -1.30 -0.62 1.67
C THR A 86 -2.40 -1.04 0.70
N ASP A 87 -3.41 -1.74 1.22
CA ASP A 87 -4.62 -2.15 0.51
C ASP A 87 -4.37 -3.14 -0.65
N PHE A 88 -3.78 -4.29 -0.28
CA PHE A 88 -3.75 -5.49 -1.11
C PHE A 88 -5.13 -6.18 -1.18
N GLY A 89 -6.24 -5.45 -0.99
CA GLY A 89 -7.59 -6.00 -0.84
C GLY A 89 -8.11 -6.76 -2.06
N ALA A 90 -7.58 -6.46 -3.25
CA ALA A 90 -7.86 -7.19 -4.48
C ALA A 90 -6.68 -8.07 -4.92
N ALA A 91 -5.76 -8.46 -4.03
CA ALA A 91 -4.59 -9.21 -4.44
C ALA A 91 -4.94 -10.63 -4.89
N LEU A 92 -5.09 -10.81 -6.20
CA LEU A 92 -5.23 -12.10 -6.83
C LEU A 92 -3.84 -12.66 -7.20
N PRO A 93 -3.65 -13.99 -7.14
CA PRO A 93 -2.51 -14.59 -7.82
C PRO A 93 -2.58 -14.20 -9.31
N PRO A 94 -1.43 -13.98 -9.99
CA PRO A 94 -1.41 -13.50 -11.37
C PRO A 94 -2.24 -14.35 -12.34
N THR A 95 -2.44 -15.63 -12.03
CA THR A 95 -3.32 -16.55 -12.76
C THR A 95 -4.81 -16.27 -12.61
N ALA A 96 -5.27 -15.72 -11.49
CA ALA A 96 -6.66 -15.34 -11.28
C ALA A 96 -7.00 -13.98 -11.90
N ALA A 97 -6.01 -13.08 -12.07
CA ALA A 97 -6.21 -11.82 -12.79
C ALA A 97 -6.49 -12.03 -14.30
N VAL A 98 -5.98 -13.12 -14.89
CA VAL A 98 -6.25 -13.50 -16.29
C VAL A 98 -7.65 -14.11 -16.47
N LEU A 99 -8.26 -14.63 -15.40
CA LEU A 99 -9.61 -15.23 -15.45
C LEU A 99 -10.74 -14.20 -15.27
N ALA A 100 -10.42 -12.94 -15.01
CA ALA A 100 -11.40 -11.85 -14.90
C ALA A 100 -11.74 -11.20 -16.26
N THR A 101 -11.09 -11.62 -17.36
CA THR A 101 -11.48 -11.25 -18.72
C THR A 101 -11.87 -12.49 -19.51
N GLY A 102 -13.17 -12.78 -19.54
CA GLY A 102 -13.76 -13.55 -20.63
C GLY A 102 -15.26 -13.79 -20.46
N PRO A 103 -16.02 -13.98 -21.55
CA PRO A 103 -15.74 -13.68 -22.96
C PRO A 103 -16.26 -12.30 -23.42
#